data_AF-A0A2V9K3N3-F1
#
_entry.id   AF-A0A2V9K3N3-F1
#
_cell.length_a   1.000
_cell.length_b   1.000
_cell.length_c   1.000
_cell.angle_alpha   90.00
_cell.angle_beta   90.00
_cell.angle_gamma   90.00
#
_symmetry.space_group_name_H-M   'P 1'
#
loop_
_entity.id
_entity.type
_entity.pdbx_description
1 polymer ?
#
loop_
_entity_poly.entity_id
_entity_poly.type
_entity_poly.pdbx_seq_one_letter_code
_entity_poly.pdbx_strand_id
1 'polypeptide(L)'
;MMIADTGVLVDFLRGRGEAARVRREIETRRLCTTAVTAFELWTGAVGPQQLTAVEVLLAALTILPLDTPGARRAGEVRPGAQRSLDCNGGFPDRGRLPGARRDLADAKPQALRAGGRSQAGTAALIVGIGVDVVDIARVRKALARTGERFVRRVYTEAEAEYCRRHRDPNPHFAVRFAAKEALFKALGTGWAEGVQWRDVEVVRTRGGPPKLVLRGEAERHSLALGTRAVHCTLSHSEQTAVAVVILEK
;
A
#
# COMPACT_ATOMS: atom_id res chain seq x y z
N MET A 1 -12.63 -0.39 -26.11
CA MET A 1 -12.48 -1.17 -24.88
C MET A 1 -11.74 -0.30 -23.91
N MET A 2 -12.45 0.24 -22.94
CA MET A 2 -11.95 1.14 -21.92
C MET A 2 -11.99 0.39 -20.59
N ILE A 3 -10.90 0.46 -19.82
CA ILE A 3 -10.88 -0.02 -18.44
C ILE A 3 -11.11 1.20 -17.54
N ALA A 4 -12.20 1.23 -16.80
CA ALA A 4 -12.52 2.29 -15.84
C ALA A 4 -12.43 1.74 -14.40
N ASP A 5 -11.71 2.44 -13.54
CA ASP A 5 -11.75 2.23 -12.10
C ASP A 5 -12.91 3.02 -11.45
N THR A 6 -13.09 2.86 -10.14
CA THR A 6 -14.18 3.51 -9.42
C THR A 6 -14.13 5.04 -9.51
N GLY A 7 -12.94 5.65 -9.54
CA GLY A 7 -12.79 7.11 -9.63
C GLY A 7 -13.29 7.66 -10.96
N VAL A 8 -12.96 6.98 -12.05
CA VAL A 8 -13.45 7.32 -13.40
C VAL A 8 -14.97 7.26 -13.49
N LEU A 9 -15.60 6.28 -12.84
CA LEU A 9 -17.06 6.14 -12.81
C LEU A 9 -17.74 7.18 -11.91
N VAL A 10 -17.12 7.52 -10.77
CA VAL A 10 -17.61 8.60 -9.89
C VAL A 10 -17.58 9.95 -10.61
N ASP A 11 -16.53 10.24 -11.37
CA ASP A 11 -16.46 11.47 -12.15
C ASP A 11 -17.47 11.48 -13.31
N PHE A 12 -17.71 10.34 -13.96
CA PHE A 12 -18.80 10.20 -14.94
C PHE A 12 -20.16 10.54 -14.32
N LEU A 13 -20.48 10.01 -13.13
CA LEU A 13 -21.73 10.30 -12.42
C LEU A 13 -21.87 11.79 -12.04
N ARG A 14 -20.74 12.47 -11.83
CA ARG A 14 -20.67 13.91 -11.54
C ARG A 14 -20.61 14.79 -12.80
N GLY A 15 -20.64 14.19 -13.99
CA GLY A 15 -20.54 14.92 -15.26
C GLY A 15 -19.16 15.55 -15.51
N ARG A 16 -18.10 15.01 -14.93
CA ARG A 16 -16.72 15.50 -15.03
C ARG A 16 -15.83 14.49 -15.78
N GLY A 17 -14.62 14.91 -16.14
CA GLY A 17 -13.63 14.05 -16.78
C GLY A 17 -14.06 13.55 -18.16
N GLU A 18 -13.74 12.29 -18.49
CA GLU A 18 -14.02 11.68 -19.80
C GLU A 18 -15.47 11.17 -19.95
N ALA A 19 -16.47 11.87 -19.38
CA ALA A 19 -17.85 11.38 -19.28
C ALA A 19 -18.49 10.96 -20.63
N ALA A 20 -18.17 11.68 -21.71
CA ALA A 20 -18.65 11.36 -23.06
C ALA A 20 -18.06 10.04 -23.60
N ARG A 21 -16.79 9.76 -23.31
CA ARG A 21 -16.11 8.52 -23.68
C ARG A 21 -16.64 7.33 -22.88
N VAL A 22 -16.84 7.52 -21.57
CA VAL A 22 -17.43 6.51 -20.69
C VAL A 22 -18.84 6.14 -21.18
N ARG A 23 -19.67 7.13 -21.51
CA ARG A 23 -21.02 6.91 -22.06
C ARG A 23 -20.99 6.05 -23.33
N ARG A 24 -20.11 6.37 -24.28
CA ARG A 24 -19.95 5.61 -25.52
C ARG A 24 -19.50 4.16 -25.28
N GLU A 25 -18.59 3.93 -24.34
CA GLU A 25 -18.10 2.58 -24.02
C GLU A 25 -19.14 1.75 -23.24
N ILE A 26 -20.00 2.40 -22.43
CA ILE A 26 -21.20 1.76 -21.84
C ILE A 26 -22.17 1.32 -22.94
N GLU A 27 -22.55 2.23 -23.83
CA GLU A 27 -23.50 1.96 -24.93
C GLU A 27 -23.02 0.83 -25.84
N THR A 28 -21.72 0.77 -26.10
CA THR A 28 -21.10 -0.25 -26.95
C THR A 28 -20.71 -1.53 -26.19
N ARG A 29 -21.02 -1.64 -24.88
CA ARG A 29 -20.64 -2.76 -23.99
C ARG A 29 -19.14 -3.10 -24.03
N ARG A 30 -18.31 -2.06 -24.18
CA ARG A 30 -16.85 -2.16 -24.25
C ARG A 30 -16.15 -1.57 -23.02
N LEU A 31 -16.93 -1.13 -22.04
CA LEU A 31 -16.43 -0.72 -20.74
C LEU A 31 -16.18 -1.95 -19.85
N CYS A 32 -14.93 -2.13 -19.42
CA CYS A 32 -14.51 -3.16 -18.48
C CYS A 32 -14.04 -2.50 -17.18
N THR A 33 -14.13 -3.21 -16.06
CA THR A 33 -13.64 -2.73 -14.77
C THR A 33 -13.03 -3.88 -13.97
N THR A 34 -11.98 -3.57 -13.21
CA THR A 34 -11.22 -4.57 -12.44
C THR A 34 -11.74 -4.72 -11.01
N ALA A 35 -12.35 -3.66 -10.47
CA ALA A 35 -13.10 -3.66 -9.21
C ALA A 35 -13.87 -2.32 -9.12
N VAL A 36 -15.20 -2.39 -9.04
CA VAL A 36 -16.04 -1.25 -8.70
C VAL A 36 -16.59 -1.51 -7.32
N THR A 37 -16.35 -0.61 -6.37
CA THR A 37 -17.10 -0.69 -5.13
C THR A 37 -18.46 -0.05 -5.38
N ALA A 38 -19.53 -0.86 -5.35
CA ALA A 38 -20.88 -0.34 -5.47
C ALA A 38 -21.11 0.76 -4.41
N PHE A 39 -20.55 0.58 -3.22
CA PHE A 39 -20.55 1.56 -2.14
C PHE A 39 -20.04 2.96 -2.55
N GLU A 40 -18.90 3.08 -3.25
CA GLU A 40 -18.39 4.40 -3.67
C GLU A 40 -19.24 5.02 -4.78
N LEU A 41 -19.86 4.20 -5.65
CA LEU A 41 -20.81 4.72 -6.64
C LEU A 41 -22.08 5.28 -5.98
N TRP A 42 -22.63 4.54 -5.01
CA TRP A 42 -23.82 4.95 -4.27
C TRP A 42 -23.57 6.19 -3.40
N THR A 43 -22.41 6.28 -2.75
CA THR A 43 -22.04 7.47 -1.95
C THR A 43 -21.63 8.67 -2.82
N GLY A 44 -21.20 8.43 -4.06
CA GLY A 44 -20.86 9.47 -5.02
C GLY A 44 -22.07 10.15 -5.69
N ALA A 45 -23.24 9.49 -5.68
CA ALA A 45 -24.49 9.99 -6.24
C ALA A 45 -25.26 10.82 -5.19
N VAL A 46 -25.55 12.08 -5.53
CA VAL A 46 -26.18 13.06 -4.62
C VAL A 46 -27.62 13.41 -5.00
N GLY A 47 -28.16 12.87 -6.10
CA GLY A 47 -29.55 13.12 -6.52
C GLY A 47 -30.25 11.93 -7.19
N PRO A 48 -31.60 11.95 -7.27
CA PRO A 48 -32.40 10.83 -7.78
C PRO A 48 -31.99 10.34 -9.17
N GLN A 49 -31.68 11.26 -10.08
CA GLN A 49 -31.22 10.93 -11.44
C GLN A 49 -29.86 10.22 -11.43
N GLN A 50 -28.97 10.57 -10.51
CA GLN A 50 -27.66 9.93 -10.37
C GLN A 50 -27.78 8.55 -9.73
N LEU A 51 -28.70 8.37 -8.78
CA LEU A 51 -28.99 7.06 -8.18
C LEU A 51 -29.55 6.08 -9.22
N THR A 52 -30.52 6.50 -10.03
CA THR A 52 -31.00 5.70 -11.16
C THR A 52 -29.88 5.41 -12.18
N ALA A 53 -28.98 6.37 -12.42
CA ALA A 53 -27.83 6.14 -13.28
C ALA A 53 -26.84 5.11 -12.71
N VAL A 54 -26.66 5.04 -11.40
CA VAL A 54 -25.86 4.00 -10.73
C VAL A 54 -26.48 2.62 -10.95
N GLU A 55 -27.80 2.48 -10.81
CA GLU A 55 -28.49 1.21 -11.04
C GLU A 55 -28.33 0.72 -12.48
N VAL A 56 -28.58 1.62 -13.45
CA VAL A 56 -28.42 1.32 -14.88
C VAL A 56 -26.97 0.97 -15.21
N LEU A 57 -26.01 1.69 -14.62
CA LEU A 57 -24.59 1.44 -14.81
C LEU A 57 -24.20 0.04 -14.28
N LEU A 58 -24.57 -0.29 -13.05
CA LEU A 58 -24.27 -1.60 -12.45
C LEU A 58 -24.91 -2.75 -13.23
N ALA A 59 -26.12 -2.56 -13.76
CA ALA A 59 -26.79 -3.54 -14.61
C ALA A 59 -26.13 -3.71 -15.99
N ALA A 60 -25.51 -2.66 -16.52
CA ALA A 60 -24.85 -2.68 -17.84
C ALA A 60 -23.40 -3.18 -17.79
N LEU A 61 -22.76 -3.14 -16.61
CA LEU A 61 -21.38 -3.59 -16.42
C LEU A 61 -21.28 -5.11 -16.39
N THR A 62 -20.31 -5.66 -17.12
CA THR A 62 -19.94 -7.07 -16.97
C THR A 62 -19.08 -7.22 -15.72
N ILE A 63 -19.68 -7.72 -14.65
CA ILE A 63 -18.98 -8.01 -13.38
C ILE A 63 -18.33 -9.38 -13.49
N LEU A 64 -16.99 -9.41 -13.47
CA LEU A 64 -16.27 -10.66 -13.36
C LEU A 64 -16.38 -11.19 -11.93
N PRO A 65 -16.58 -12.51 -11.74
CA PRO A 65 -16.56 -13.11 -10.41
C PRO A 65 -15.21 -12.84 -9.73
N LEU A 66 -15.24 -12.66 -8.40
CA LEU A 66 -14.04 -12.49 -7.58
C LEU A 66 -13.37 -13.85 -7.33
N ASP A 67 -13.03 -14.53 -8.42
CA ASP A 67 -12.39 -15.83 -8.45
C ASP A 67 -11.17 -15.83 -9.39
N THR A 68 -10.39 -16.91 -9.37
CA THR A 68 -9.19 -17.04 -10.19
C THR A 68 -9.47 -16.92 -11.70
N PRO A 69 -10.53 -17.53 -12.27
CA PRO A 69 -10.93 -17.30 -13.67
C PRO A 69 -11.25 -15.83 -14.00
N GLY A 70 -12.00 -15.14 -13.14
CA GLY A 70 -12.33 -13.73 -13.28
C GLY A 70 -11.08 -12.85 -13.25
N ALA A 71 -10.16 -13.12 -12.30
CA ALA A 71 -8.88 -12.43 -12.22
C ALA A 71 -8.00 -12.65 -13.47
N ARG A 72 -7.98 -13.88 -14.04
CA ARG A 72 -7.24 -14.18 -15.28
C ARG A 72 -7.81 -13.43 -16.48
N ARG A 73 -9.13 -13.45 -16.66
CA ARG A 73 -9.80 -12.67 -17.72
C ARG A 73 -9.53 -11.18 -17.59
N ALA A 74 -9.53 -10.65 -16.36
CA ALA A 74 -9.14 -9.26 -16.12
C ALA A 74 -7.68 -8.98 -16.53
N GLY A 75 -6.78 -9.94 -16.33
CA GLY A 75 -5.38 -9.87 -16.77
C GLY A 75 -5.18 -9.90 -18.29
N GLU A 76 -5.97 -10.71 -19.00
CA GLU A 76 -5.91 -10.86 -20.48
C GLU A 76 -6.38 -9.59 -21.22
N VAL A 77 -7.35 -8.88 -20.65
CA VAL A 77 -7.96 -7.65 -21.18
C VAL A 77 -7.02 -6.44 -21.12
N ARG A 78 -5.81 -6.59 -20.57
CA ARG A 78 -4.79 -5.54 -20.42
C ARG A 78 -3.71 -5.64 -21.51
N PRO A 79 -3.94 -5.23 -22.79
CA PRO A 79 -2.86 -5.18 -23.77
C PRO A 79 -1.92 -4.02 -23.41
N GLY A 80 -0.70 -4.35 -22.98
CA GLY A 80 0.36 -3.37 -22.73
C GLY A 80 1.04 -3.44 -21.36
N ALA A 81 0.59 -4.31 -20.44
CA ALA A 81 1.27 -4.52 -19.15
C ALA A 81 1.99 -5.88 -19.11
N GLN A 82 2.95 -6.07 -20.00
CA GLN A 82 3.95 -7.14 -19.95
C GLN A 82 5.29 -6.42 -19.77
N ARG A 83 6.14 -6.68 -18.77
CA ARG A 83 6.49 -7.95 -18.11
C ARG A 83 7.01 -7.69 -16.69
N SER A 84 6.61 -8.51 -15.71
CA SER A 84 7.36 -8.92 -14.51
C SER A 84 6.44 -9.25 -13.32
N LEU A 85 5.47 -10.13 -13.53
CA LEU A 85 4.84 -10.85 -12.41
C LEU A 85 4.70 -12.31 -12.82
N ASP A 86 5.85 -12.97 -12.94
CA ASP A 86 5.89 -14.43 -12.90
C ASP A 86 5.65 -14.85 -11.45
N CYS A 87 4.37 -14.85 -11.07
CA CYS A 87 3.88 -15.46 -9.85
C CYS A 87 3.91 -16.97 -10.04
N ASN A 88 5.08 -17.59 -9.84
CA ASN A 88 5.17 -19.04 -9.69
C ASN A 88 6.00 -19.37 -8.45
N GLY A 89 5.30 -19.79 -7.39
CA GLY A 89 5.91 -20.23 -6.15
C GLY A 89 4.87 -20.47 -5.06
N GLY A 90 4.19 -21.61 -5.10
CA GLY A 90 3.53 -22.14 -3.92
C GLY A 90 4.54 -22.34 -2.79
N PHE A 91 4.10 -22.16 -1.55
CA PHE A 91 4.92 -22.41 -0.36
C PHE A 91 5.54 -23.82 -0.41
N PRO A 92 6.87 -23.97 -0.44
CA PRO A 92 7.50 -25.26 -0.22
C PRO A 92 7.96 -25.39 1.23
N ASP A 93 7.75 -26.60 1.73
CA ASP A 93 8.26 -27.12 2.99
C ASP A 93 9.79 -27.03 3.09
N ARG A 94 10.29 -27.02 4.33
CA ARG A 94 11.71 -26.82 4.69
C ARG A 94 12.61 -27.87 4.03
N GLY A 95 13.46 -27.45 3.09
CA GLY A 95 14.50 -28.29 2.50
C GLY A 95 15.62 -27.50 1.82
N ARG A 96 16.83 -27.61 2.39
CA ARG A 96 18.19 -27.28 1.91
C ARG A 96 18.36 -26.83 0.43
N LEU A 97 18.98 -25.67 0.20
CA LEU A 97 19.43 -25.22 -1.14
C LEU A 97 20.93 -25.49 -1.36
N PRO A 98 21.32 -25.99 -2.56
CA PRO A 98 22.61 -25.67 -3.14
C PRO A 98 22.48 -25.06 -4.55
N GLY A 99 23.11 -23.88 -4.71
CA GLY A 99 23.84 -23.41 -5.89
C GLY A 99 23.12 -23.22 -7.24
N ALA A 100 23.14 -22.00 -7.78
CA ALA A 100 23.73 -21.69 -9.09
C ALA A 100 23.60 -20.19 -9.42
N ARG A 101 24.74 -19.59 -9.80
CA ARG A 101 24.84 -18.29 -10.47
C ARG A 101 24.39 -18.40 -11.92
N ARG A 102 24.01 -17.27 -12.54
CA ARG A 102 24.67 -16.72 -13.74
C ARG A 102 24.10 -15.36 -14.14
N ASP A 103 25.00 -14.39 -14.07
CA ASP A 103 25.21 -13.22 -14.91
C ASP A 103 24.39 -13.15 -16.21
N LEU A 104 23.88 -11.96 -16.54
CA LEU A 104 23.78 -11.46 -17.92
C LEU A 104 23.71 -9.93 -17.91
N ALA A 105 24.79 -9.35 -18.44
CA ALA A 105 24.99 -7.95 -18.74
C ALA A 105 24.33 -7.57 -20.09
N ASP A 106 24.43 -6.27 -20.39
CA ASP A 106 24.35 -5.63 -21.72
C ASP A 106 22.99 -5.15 -22.26
N ALA A 107 22.69 -3.87 -22.03
CA ALA A 107 22.10 -2.98 -23.05
C ALA A 107 22.37 -1.49 -22.71
N LYS A 108 23.03 -0.77 -23.63
CA LYS A 108 23.38 0.66 -23.55
C LYS A 108 22.16 1.58 -23.78
N PRO A 109 22.06 2.76 -23.13
CA PRO A 109 21.00 3.72 -23.42
C PRO A 109 21.39 4.65 -24.57
N GLN A 110 20.53 4.77 -25.59
CA GLN A 110 20.64 5.82 -26.61
C GLN A 110 19.88 7.07 -26.17
N ALA A 111 20.52 8.23 -26.39
CA ALA A 111 20.10 9.55 -25.94
C ALA A 111 18.97 10.14 -26.79
N LEU A 112 17.96 10.73 -26.13
CA LEU A 112 17.08 11.73 -26.74
C LEU A 112 17.50 13.12 -26.25
N ARG A 113 17.77 14.03 -27.20
CA ARG A 113 18.13 15.42 -26.92
C ARG A 113 16.90 16.32 -26.74
N ALA A 114 17.10 17.23 -25.79
CA ALA A 114 16.37 18.41 -25.35
C ALA A 114 15.43 19.14 -26.32
N GLY A 115 14.26 19.50 -25.79
CA GLY A 115 13.44 20.63 -26.24
C GLY A 115 12.37 20.99 -25.20
N GLY A 116 12.51 22.16 -24.55
CA GLY A 116 11.49 22.76 -23.68
C GLY A 116 11.81 22.75 -22.18
N ARG A 117 12.33 23.86 -21.65
CA ARG A 117 12.41 24.10 -20.20
C ARG A 117 11.01 24.38 -19.66
N SER A 118 10.28 23.32 -19.32
CA SER A 118 9.30 23.40 -18.24
C SER A 118 10.08 23.16 -16.94
N GLN A 119 9.95 24.05 -15.95
CA GLN A 119 10.30 23.71 -14.58
C GLN A 119 9.32 22.61 -14.13
N ALA A 120 9.63 21.37 -14.50
CA ALA A 120 9.01 20.21 -13.92
C ALA A 120 9.42 20.21 -12.45
N GLY A 121 8.48 20.61 -11.58
CA GLY A 121 8.57 20.26 -10.17
C GLY A 121 8.91 18.78 -10.11
N THR A 122 10.03 18.45 -9.46
CA THR A 122 10.52 17.08 -9.39
C THR A 122 9.38 16.25 -8.82
N ALA A 123 8.74 15.43 -9.66
CA ALA A 123 7.68 14.56 -9.20
C ALA A 123 8.30 13.65 -8.14
N ALA A 124 7.90 13.83 -6.88
CA ALA A 124 8.29 13.00 -5.77
C ALA A 124 8.02 11.54 -6.14
N LEU A 125 9.07 10.75 -6.32
CA LEU A 125 8.92 9.37 -6.75
C LEU A 125 8.74 8.50 -5.51
N ILE A 126 7.56 7.90 -5.36
CA ILE A 126 7.31 6.92 -4.29
C ILE A 126 8.07 5.64 -4.64
N VAL A 127 9.01 5.27 -3.77
CA VAL A 127 9.84 4.04 -3.91
C VAL A 127 9.33 2.89 -3.04
N GLY A 128 8.43 3.16 -2.11
CA GLY A 128 7.85 2.14 -1.24
C GLY A 128 6.60 2.63 -0.51
N ILE A 129 5.65 1.72 -0.29
CA ILE A 129 4.45 1.98 0.51
C ILE A 129 4.16 0.76 1.38
N GLY A 130 3.69 1.01 2.60
CA GLY A 130 3.21 -0.04 3.46
C GLY A 130 2.09 0.43 4.37
N VAL A 131 1.16 -0.48 4.64
CA VAL A 131 0.08 -0.30 5.59
C VAL A 131 0.00 -1.52 6.47
N ASP A 132 -0.27 -1.31 7.75
CA ASP A 132 -0.55 -2.41 8.66
C ASP A 132 -1.66 -2.06 9.65
N VAL A 133 -2.46 -3.07 9.98
CA VAL A 133 -3.62 -2.99 10.87
C VAL A 133 -3.49 -4.05 11.95
N VAL A 134 -3.48 -3.60 13.20
CA VAL A 134 -3.23 -4.43 14.38
C VAL A 134 -4.44 -4.39 15.29
N ASP A 135 -4.90 -5.57 15.71
CA ASP A 135 -5.87 -5.70 16.80
C ASP A 135 -5.19 -5.40 18.16
N ILE A 136 -5.69 -4.38 18.86
CA ILE A 136 -5.19 -3.93 20.16
C ILE A 136 -5.33 -5.04 21.21
N ALA A 137 -6.38 -5.87 21.12
CA ALA A 137 -6.57 -7.00 22.04
C ALA A 137 -5.46 -8.06 21.89
N ARG A 138 -4.96 -8.28 20.68
CA ARG A 138 -3.83 -9.19 20.44
C ARG A 138 -2.54 -8.68 21.09
N VAL A 139 -2.27 -7.38 20.97
CA VAL A 139 -1.10 -6.74 21.60
C VAL A 139 -1.23 -6.77 23.12
N ARG A 140 -2.40 -6.45 23.66
CA ARG A 140 -2.70 -6.56 25.10
C ARG A 140 -2.44 -7.98 25.62
N LYS A 141 -2.91 -9.00 24.90
CA LYS A 141 -2.68 -10.41 25.26
C LYS A 141 -1.19 -10.77 25.19
N ALA A 142 -0.45 -10.26 24.19
CA ALA A 142 0.99 -10.50 24.08
C ALA A 142 1.77 -9.87 25.22
N LEU A 143 1.43 -8.62 25.59
CA LEU A 143 2.01 -7.90 26.72
C LEU A 143 1.71 -8.62 28.05
N ALA A 144 0.46 -9.03 28.27
CA ALA A 144 0.09 -9.76 29.49
C ALA A 144 0.79 -11.13 29.60
N ARG A 145 0.94 -11.86 28.49
CA ARG A 145 1.52 -13.21 28.48
C ARG A 145 3.04 -13.22 28.53
N THR A 146 3.69 -12.30 27.83
CA THR A 146 5.15 -12.33 27.60
C THR A 146 5.88 -11.18 28.28
N GLY A 147 5.15 -10.15 28.71
CA GLY A 147 5.66 -9.03 29.48
C GLY A 147 6.84 -8.32 28.82
N GLU A 148 7.82 -7.99 29.64
CA GLU A 148 9.03 -7.26 29.27
C GLU A 148 9.85 -7.94 28.16
N ARG A 149 9.78 -9.27 28.03
CA ARG A 149 10.51 -9.96 26.95
C ARG A 149 9.95 -9.60 25.57
N PHE A 150 8.62 -9.45 25.45
CA PHE A 150 8.02 -8.98 24.20
C PHE A 150 8.37 -7.51 23.97
N VAL A 151 8.31 -6.69 25.03
CA VAL A 151 8.60 -5.26 24.92
C VAL A 151 10.04 -5.03 24.43
N ARG A 152 11.04 -5.64 25.08
CA ARG A 152 12.46 -5.52 24.73
C ARG A 152 12.81 -6.10 23.36
N ARG A 153 12.02 -7.03 22.84
CA ARG A 153 12.21 -7.59 21.50
C ARG A 153 11.76 -6.60 20.43
N VAL A 154 10.65 -5.91 20.66
CA VAL A 154 9.94 -5.16 19.62
C VAL A 154 10.18 -3.66 19.69
N TYR A 155 10.22 -3.07 20.88
CA TYR A 155 10.27 -1.63 21.08
C TYR A 155 11.66 -1.19 21.57
N THR A 156 12.04 0.03 21.22
CA THR A 156 13.16 0.71 21.88
C THR A 156 12.76 1.09 23.31
N GLU A 157 13.75 1.41 24.16
CA GLU A 157 13.45 1.84 25.53
C GLU A 157 12.63 3.14 25.54
N ALA A 158 12.97 4.09 24.67
CA ALA A 158 12.23 5.36 24.55
C ALA A 158 10.78 5.15 24.10
N GLU A 159 10.52 4.21 23.18
CA GLU A 159 9.15 3.85 22.79
C GLU A 159 8.39 3.22 23.95
N ALA A 160 9.01 2.28 24.66
CA ALA A 160 8.40 1.60 25.79
C ALA A 160 8.07 2.58 26.91
N GLU A 161 8.98 3.49 27.22
CA GLU A 161 8.77 4.56 28.19
C GLU A 161 7.62 5.48 27.75
N TYR A 162 7.59 5.92 26.49
CA TYR A 162 6.49 6.71 25.96
C TYR A 162 5.14 6.00 26.16
N CYS A 163 5.05 4.72 25.78
CA CYS A 163 3.80 3.96 25.87
C CYS A 163 3.32 3.85 27.32
N ARG A 164 4.23 3.56 28.26
CA ARG A 164 3.91 3.39 29.69
C ARG A 164 3.47 4.68 30.38
N ARG A 165 3.78 5.86 29.84
CA ARG A 165 3.34 7.15 30.40
C ARG A 165 1.84 7.42 30.20
N HIS A 166 1.15 6.65 29.36
CA HIS A 166 -0.27 6.83 29.07
C HIS A 166 -1.13 5.96 29.99
N ARG A 167 -2.36 6.41 30.28
CA ARG A 167 -3.30 5.69 31.16
C ARG A 167 -3.59 4.27 30.68
N ASP A 168 -3.83 4.09 29.38
CA ASP A 168 -3.86 2.77 28.75
C ASP A 168 -2.67 2.67 27.77
N PRO A 169 -1.63 1.87 28.08
CA PRO A 169 -0.47 1.74 27.21
C PRO A 169 -0.74 0.88 25.96
N ASN A 170 -1.79 0.06 25.94
CA ASN A 170 -1.98 -0.96 24.89
C ASN A 170 -2.16 -0.36 23.47
N PRO A 171 -3.01 0.67 23.25
CA PRO A 171 -3.15 1.29 21.94
C PRO A 171 -1.83 1.92 21.45
N HIS A 172 -1.04 2.47 22.37
CA HIS A 172 0.25 3.11 22.05
C HIS A 172 1.33 2.11 21.66
N PHE A 173 1.34 0.93 22.28
CA PHE A 173 2.18 -0.18 21.82
C PHE A 173 1.69 -0.70 20.46
N ALA A 174 0.39 -0.91 20.31
CA ALA A 174 -0.19 -1.47 19.08
C ALA A 174 0.05 -0.58 17.85
N VAL A 175 -0.12 0.74 17.97
CA VAL A 175 0.09 1.65 16.83
C VAL A 175 1.56 1.74 16.41
N ARG A 176 2.50 1.55 17.36
CA ARG A 176 3.93 1.45 17.04
C ARG A 176 4.29 0.13 16.38
N PHE A 177 3.66 -0.97 16.84
CA PHE A 177 3.80 -2.26 16.18
C PHE A 177 3.36 -2.16 14.71
N ALA A 178 2.17 -1.59 14.47
CA ALA A 178 1.65 -1.34 13.13
C ALA A 178 2.61 -0.48 12.30
N ALA A 179 3.18 0.58 12.88
CA ALA A 179 4.13 1.45 12.17
C ALA A 179 5.39 0.71 11.70
N LYS A 180 5.92 -0.19 12.52
CA LYS A 180 7.09 -1.00 12.19
C LYS A 180 6.77 -2.00 11.09
N GLU A 181 5.65 -2.71 11.17
CA GLU A 181 5.22 -3.63 10.11
C GLU A 181 4.91 -2.90 8.80
N ALA A 182 4.27 -1.72 8.87
CA ALA A 182 4.03 -0.88 7.70
C ALA A 182 5.35 -0.46 7.04
N LEU A 183 6.38 -0.08 7.81
CA LEU A 183 7.69 0.20 7.24
C LEU A 183 8.33 -1.04 6.61
N PHE A 184 8.28 -2.21 7.25
CA PHE A 184 8.85 -3.44 6.68
C PHE A 184 8.23 -3.79 5.32
N LYS A 185 6.92 -3.53 5.17
CA LYS A 185 6.24 -3.67 3.87
C LYS A 185 6.71 -2.61 2.88
N ALA A 186 6.87 -1.36 3.33
CA ALA A 186 7.34 -0.27 2.48
C ALA A 186 8.78 -0.48 1.97
N LEU A 187 9.66 -1.08 2.78
CA LEU A 187 11.02 -1.44 2.39
C LEU A 187 11.08 -2.59 1.38
N GLY A 188 9.99 -3.36 1.22
CA GLY A 188 9.94 -4.51 0.29
C GLY A 188 10.79 -5.71 0.73
N THR A 189 11.43 -5.67 1.89
CA THR A 189 12.39 -6.69 2.37
C THR A 189 11.74 -7.91 3.01
N GLY A 190 10.44 -7.83 3.33
CA GLY A 190 9.79 -8.82 4.21
C GLY A 190 10.55 -9.01 5.54
N TRP A 191 10.31 -10.14 6.22
CA TRP A 191 11.00 -10.52 7.47
C TRP A 191 12.39 -11.14 7.26
N ALA A 192 12.81 -11.35 6.01
CA ALA A 192 13.88 -12.27 5.67
C ALA A 192 15.28 -11.65 5.57
N GLU A 193 15.39 -10.31 5.53
CA GLU A 193 16.65 -9.62 5.21
C GLU A 193 17.28 -8.87 6.38
N GLY A 194 17.18 -9.43 7.59
CA GLY A 194 17.97 -9.00 8.75
C GLY A 194 17.45 -7.77 9.51
N VAL A 195 16.45 -7.05 8.97
CA VAL A 195 15.82 -5.91 9.66
C VAL A 195 15.21 -6.35 10.99
N GLN A 196 15.68 -5.73 12.08
CA GLN A 196 15.18 -5.98 13.42
C GLN A 196 14.07 -5.00 13.78
N TRP A 197 13.18 -5.40 14.68
CA TRP A 197 12.14 -4.51 15.22
C TRP A 197 12.67 -3.20 15.80
N ARG A 198 13.84 -3.25 16.43
CA ARG A 198 14.46 -2.09 17.09
C ARG A 198 15.34 -1.26 16.16
N ASP A 199 15.47 -1.66 14.89
CA ASP A 199 16.06 -0.83 13.84
C ASP A 199 15.13 0.33 13.44
N VAL A 200 13.90 0.30 13.93
CA VAL A 200 12.85 1.27 13.64
C VAL A 200 12.34 1.82 14.95
N GLU A 201 12.34 3.14 15.08
CA GLU A 201 11.82 3.84 16.25
C GLU A 201 10.76 4.86 15.84
N VAL A 202 9.58 4.76 16.44
CA VAL A 202 8.51 5.73 16.27
C VAL A 202 8.67 6.88 17.26
N VAL A 203 9.08 8.04 16.76
CA VAL A 203 9.28 9.25 17.56
C VAL A 203 8.13 10.23 17.36
N ARG A 204 7.79 10.96 18.42
CA ARG A 204 6.82 12.07 18.38
C ARG A 204 7.45 13.33 18.93
N THR A 205 7.46 14.39 18.13
CA THR A 205 7.75 15.74 18.60
C THR A 205 6.48 16.39 19.11
N ARG A 206 6.57 17.26 20.13
CA ARG A 206 5.42 17.99 20.68
C ARG A 206 4.73 18.77 19.55
N GLY A 207 3.46 18.47 19.30
CA GLY A 207 2.65 19.13 18.25
C GLY A 207 2.97 18.74 16.80
N GLY A 208 3.93 17.84 16.56
CA GLY A 208 4.31 17.41 15.21
C GLY A 208 3.70 16.06 14.79
N PRO A 209 3.78 15.73 13.49
CA PRO A 209 3.43 14.40 13.01
C PRO A 209 4.40 13.35 13.56
N PRO A 210 3.98 12.08 13.69
CA PRO A 210 4.88 10.99 14.02
C PRO A 210 5.98 10.86 12.95
N LYS A 211 7.18 10.49 13.37
CA LYS A 211 8.31 10.23 12.47
C LYS A 211 8.90 8.85 12.77
N LEU A 212 9.52 8.25 11.75
CA LEU A 212 10.30 7.03 11.90
C LEU A 212 11.77 7.38 11.87
N VAL A 213 12.51 6.94 12.89
CA VAL A 213 13.98 6.95 12.88
C VAL A 213 14.41 5.55 12.52
N LEU A 214 15.17 5.44 11.42
CA LEU A 214 15.69 4.17 10.92
C LEU A 214 17.15 4.04 11.34
N ARG A 215 17.56 2.83 11.69
CA ARG A 215 18.94 2.48 12.05
C ARG A 215 19.26 1.10 11.48
N GLY A 216 20.54 0.72 11.51
CA GLY A 216 20.96 -0.64 11.17
C GLY A 216 20.49 -1.08 9.78
N GLU A 217 19.90 -2.27 9.69
CA GLU A 217 19.46 -2.82 8.41
C GLU A 217 18.27 -2.05 7.82
N ALA A 218 17.35 -1.52 8.64
CA ALA A 218 16.22 -0.73 8.14
C ALA A 218 16.70 0.53 7.38
N GLU A 219 17.71 1.22 7.92
CA GLU A 219 18.32 2.38 7.28
C GLU A 219 19.05 1.99 6.00
N ARG A 220 19.84 0.90 6.05
CA ARG A 220 20.59 0.40 4.88
C ARG A 220 19.66 0.08 3.71
N HIS A 221 18.55 -0.60 3.96
CA HIS A 221 17.55 -0.93 2.95
C HIS A 221 16.82 0.31 2.43
N SER A 222 16.46 1.24 3.31
CA SER A 222 15.84 2.52 2.91
C SER A 222 16.75 3.32 1.97
N LEU A 223 18.05 3.40 2.29
CA LEU A 223 19.04 4.07 1.44
C LEU A 223 19.27 3.32 0.12
N ALA A 224 19.25 1.99 0.11
CA ALA A 224 19.39 1.19 -1.11
C ALA A 224 18.23 1.43 -2.11
N LEU A 225 17.02 1.71 -1.60
CA LEU A 225 15.88 2.15 -2.42
C LEU A 225 16.01 3.60 -2.94
N GLY A 226 17.01 4.34 -2.46
CA GLY A 226 17.19 5.76 -2.75
C GLY A 226 16.21 6.65 -2.01
N THR A 227 15.68 6.20 -0.86
CA THR A 227 14.74 6.98 -0.05
C THR A 227 15.41 8.28 0.45
N ARG A 228 14.75 9.41 0.25
CA ARG A 228 15.10 10.73 0.78
C ARG A 228 14.18 11.20 1.89
N ALA A 229 12.93 10.75 1.89
CA ALA A 229 11.96 11.06 2.93
C ALA A 229 11.12 9.84 3.32
N VAL A 230 10.85 9.72 4.62
CA VAL A 230 9.97 8.70 5.19
C VAL A 230 8.78 9.40 5.82
N HIS A 231 7.60 9.17 5.25
CA HIS A 231 6.34 9.71 5.76
C HIS A 231 5.62 8.63 6.55
N CYS A 232 5.05 9.01 7.69
CA CYS A 232 4.30 8.09 8.53
C CYS A 232 3.05 8.79 9.10
N THR A 233 1.95 8.06 9.11
CA THR A 233 0.75 8.46 9.86
C THR A 233 0.22 7.28 10.65
N LEU A 234 -0.37 7.59 11.80
CA LEU A 234 -0.79 6.65 12.83
C LEU A 234 -2.23 7.00 13.22
N SER A 235 -3.10 5.99 13.32
CA SER A 235 -4.44 6.14 13.86
C SER A 235 -4.79 4.92 14.70
N HIS A 236 -5.69 5.08 15.67
CA HIS A 236 -6.23 3.95 16.41
C HIS A 236 -7.65 4.25 16.90
N SER A 237 -8.42 3.19 17.09
CA SER A 237 -9.70 3.16 17.80
C SER A 237 -9.52 2.40 19.13
N GLU A 238 -10.62 1.97 19.74
CA GLU A 238 -10.58 1.07 20.90
C GLU A 238 -10.12 -0.35 20.54
N GLN A 239 -10.39 -0.78 19.31
CA GLN A 239 -10.17 -2.16 18.87
C GLN A 239 -8.93 -2.29 17.99
N THR A 240 -8.63 -1.26 17.21
CA THR A 240 -7.70 -1.38 16.09
C THR A 240 -6.69 -0.25 16.08
N ALA A 241 -5.46 -0.56 15.74
CA ALA A 241 -4.43 0.42 15.42
C ALA A 241 -4.00 0.26 13.96
N VAL A 242 -3.77 1.37 13.27
CA VAL A 242 -3.34 1.39 11.87
C VAL A 242 -2.18 2.35 11.68
N ALA A 243 -1.26 1.96 10.81
CA ALA A 243 -0.19 2.83 10.36
C ALA A 243 -0.02 2.75 8.85
N VAL A 244 0.34 3.88 8.25
CA VAL A 244 0.72 3.98 6.84
C VAL A 244 2.10 4.60 6.76
N VAL A 245 2.95 4.03 5.91
CA VAL A 245 4.31 4.50 5.65
C VAL A 245 4.52 4.65 4.14
N ILE A 246 5.13 5.78 3.74
CA ILE A 246 5.53 6.05 2.36
C ILE A 246 7.02 6.41 2.35
N LEU A 247 7.77 5.79 1.45
CA LEU A 247 9.16 6.10 1.15
C LEU A 247 9.20 6.89 -0.15
N GLU A 248 9.77 8.09 -0.10
CA GLU A 248 9.88 9.03 -1.22
C GLU A 248 11.35 9.27 -1.58
N LYS A 249 11.65 9.45 -2.86
CA LYS A 249 12.96 9.77 -3.43
C LYS A 249 13.03 11.18 -4.01
#